data_AF-A0A424Y1B3-F1
#
_entry.id   AF-A0A424Y1B3-F1
#
_cell.length_a   1.000
_cell.length_b   1.000
_cell.length_c   1.000
_cell.angle_alpha   90.00
_cell.angle_beta   90.00
_cell.angle_gamma   90.00
#
_symmetry.space_group_name_H-M   'P 1'
#
loop_
_entity.id
_entity.type
_entity.pdbx_description
1 polymer ?
#
loop_
_entity_poly.entity_id
_entity_poly.type
_entity_poly.pdbx_seq_one_letter_code
_entity_poly.pdbx_strand_id
1 'polypeptide(L)'
;MNHAGFELYLKNLGMETEHEIREVISRASWVETTMDISLDRMAITDIENQEFKDSLFELIGSPEKTDDFYKALCSYMDFCSSQKTPHKK
;
A
#
# COMPACT_ATOMS: atom_id res chain seq x y z
N MET A 1 5.96 5.17 -6.46
CA MET A 1 6.23 4.39 -5.23
C MET A 1 7.73 4.27 -4.92
N ASN A 2 8.15 4.44 -3.66
CA ASN A 2 9.49 4.11 -3.15
C ASN A 2 9.60 2.62 -2.77
N HIS A 3 9.88 1.77 -3.76
CA HIS A 3 9.95 0.31 -3.58
C HIS A 3 11.03 -0.12 -2.57
N ALA A 4 12.25 0.38 -2.68
CA ALA A 4 13.36 -0.05 -1.84
C ALA A 4 13.15 0.30 -0.36
N GLY A 5 12.63 1.50 -0.09
CA GLY A 5 12.27 1.91 1.26
C GLY A 5 11.14 1.08 1.86
N PHE A 6 10.12 0.77 1.04
CA PHE A 6 8.98 -0.01 1.47
C PHE A 6 9.33 -1.48 1.72
N GLU A 7 10.15 -2.09 0.87
CA GLU A 7 10.64 -3.45 1.07
C GLU A 7 11.42 -3.57 2.39
N LEU A 8 12.31 -2.61 2.66
CA LEU A 8 13.05 -2.57 3.92
C LEU A 8 12.12 -2.38 5.13
N TYR A 9 11.09 -1.54 5.00
CA TYR A 9 10.08 -1.35 6.04
C TYR A 9 9.33 -2.66 6.36
N LEU A 10 8.84 -3.37 5.34
CA LEU A 10 8.15 -4.65 5.52
C LEU A 10 9.05 -5.71 6.16
N LYS A 11 10.31 -5.80 5.72
CA LYS A 11 11.33 -6.68 6.34
C LYS A 11 11.53 -6.36 7.83
N ASN A 12 11.56 -5.09 8.20
CA ASN A 12 11.76 -4.65 9.58
C ASN A 12 10.55 -4.90 10.49
N LEU A 13 9.34 -5.01 9.94
CA LEU A 13 8.17 -5.43 10.72
C LEU A 13 8.29 -6.89 11.17
N GLY A 14 9.10 -7.71 10.48
CA GLY A 14 9.38 -9.09 10.87
C GLY A 14 8.16 -10.02 10.79
N MET A 15 7.07 -9.58 10.15
CA MET A 15 5.79 -10.28 10.11
C MET A 15 5.57 -11.11 8.84
N GLU A 16 6.44 -10.99 7.84
CA GLU A 16 6.22 -11.57 6.50
C GLU A 16 7.47 -12.28 5.95
N THR A 17 7.24 -13.36 5.21
CA THR A 17 8.24 -14.04 4.38
C THR A 17 8.63 -13.19 3.17
N GLU A 18 9.77 -13.48 2.52
CA GLU A 18 10.15 -12.78 1.28
C GLU A 18 9.10 -12.85 0.18
N HIS A 19 8.31 -13.93 0.16
CA HIS A 19 7.24 -14.08 -0.81
C HIS A 19 6.09 -13.11 -0.54
N GLU A 20 5.62 -13.04 0.69
CA GLU A 20 4.53 -12.14 1.12
C GLU A 20 4.91 -10.68 0.89
N ILE A 21 6.16 -10.30 1.22
CA ILE A 21 6.68 -8.95 0.97
C ILE A 21 6.57 -8.59 -0.53
N ARG A 22 6.95 -9.52 -1.43
CA ARG A 22 6.85 -9.28 -2.87
C ARG A 22 5.40 -9.18 -3.33
N GLU A 23 4.50 -9.96 -2.74
CA GLU A 23 3.07 -9.86 -3.07
C GLU A 23 2.49 -8.51 -2.65
N VAL A 24 2.79 -8.03 -1.44
CA VAL A 24 2.34 -6.73 -0.94
C VAL A 24 2.84 -5.60 -1.85
N ILE A 25 4.14 -5.60 -2.18
CA ILE A 25 4.74 -4.61 -3.10
C ILE A 25 4.06 -4.68 -4.48
N SER A 26 3.83 -5.88 -5.00
CA SER A 26 3.21 -6.09 -6.31
C SER A 26 1.77 -5.55 -6.35
N ARG A 27 0.98 -5.83 -5.30
CA ARG A 27 -0.41 -5.34 -5.18
C ARG A 27 -0.44 -3.81 -5.15
N ALA A 28 0.37 -3.17 -4.29
CA ALA A 28 0.41 -1.71 -4.21
C ALA A 28 0.87 -1.07 -5.54
N SER A 29 1.90 -1.63 -6.17
CA SER A 29 2.40 -1.16 -7.47
C SER A 29 1.38 -1.32 -8.60
N TRP A 30 0.61 -2.41 -8.58
CA TRP A 30 -0.43 -2.65 -9.57
C TRP A 30 -1.56 -1.62 -9.46
N VAL A 31 -1.97 -1.26 -8.24
CA VAL A 31 -2.97 -0.21 -8.04
C VAL A 31 -2.45 1.14 -8.52
N GLU A 32 -1.21 1.50 -8.14
CA GLU A 32 -0.58 2.76 -8.58
C GLU A 32 -0.63 2.89 -10.11
N THR A 33 -0.28 1.81 -10.82
CA THR A 33 -0.26 1.77 -12.29
C THR A 33 -1.67 1.75 -12.90
N THR A 34 -2.57 0.94 -12.36
CA THR A 34 -3.90 0.69 -12.96
C THR A 34 -4.83 1.87 -12.77
N MET A 35 -4.74 2.55 -11.63
CA MET A 35 -5.56 3.72 -11.32
C MET A 35 -4.90 5.03 -11.76
N ASP A 36 -3.69 4.98 -12.34
CA ASP A 36 -2.88 6.15 -12.72
C ASP A 36 -2.74 7.17 -11.57
N ILE A 37 -2.42 6.66 -10.39
CA ILE A 37 -2.24 7.45 -9.16
C ILE A 37 -0.76 7.45 -8.74
N SER A 38 -0.42 8.29 -7.76
CA SER A 38 0.90 8.24 -7.13
C SER A 38 0.73 8.04 -5.64
N LEU A 39 1.02 6.82 -5.16
CA LEU A 39 0.84 6.48 -3.75
C LEU A 39 1.75 7.33 -2.84
N ASP A 40 2.92 7.74 -3.34
CA ASP A 40 3.84 8.66 -2.64
C ASP A 40 3.22 10.03 -2.33
N ARG A 41 2.20 10.44 -3.08
CA ARG A 41 1.56 11.76 -2.99
C ARG A 41 0.20 11.72 -2.32
N MET A 42 -0.35 10.54 -2.08
CA MET A 42 -1.67 10.38 -1.47
C MET A 42 -1.60 10.49 0.06
N ALA A 43 -2.71 10.94 0.64
CA ALA A 43 -2.96 10.82 2.07
C ALA A 43 -3.73 9.54 2.37
N ILE A 44 -3.59 9.01 3.59
CA ILE A 44 -4.36 7.83 4.03
C ILE A 44 -5.87 8.04 3.88
N THR A 45 -6.34 9.27 4.12
CA THR A 45 -7.75 9.66 3.95
C THR A 45 -8.26 9.48 2.53
N ASP A 46 -7.40 9.59 1.52
CA ASP A 46 -7.78 9.41 0.11
C ASP A 46 -8.10 7.95 -0.19
N ILE A 47 -7.39 7.01 0.47
CA ILE A 47 -7.58 5.57 0.28
C ILE A 47 -8.71 5.03 1.15
N GLU A 48 -8.92 5.63 2.32
CA GLU A 48 -10.02 5.28 3.20
C GLU A 48 -11.39 5.72 2.65
N ASN A 49 -11.40 6.66 1.70
CA ASN A 49 -12.60 7.13 1.01
C ASN A 49 -13.37 5.95 0.38
N GLN A 50 -14.68 5.95 0.58
CA GLN A 50 -15.57 4.94 0.01
C GLN A 50 -15.51 4.89 -1.51
N GLU A 51 -15.41 6.04 -2.20
CA GLU A 51 -15.30 6.09 -3.66
C GLU A 51 -14.04 5.39 -4.18
N PHE A 52 -12.94 5.50 -3.43
CA PHE A 52 -11.69 4.81 -3.76
C PHE A 52 -11.84 3.30 -3.60
N LYS A 53 -12.45 2.85 -2.49
CA LYS A 53 -12.72 1.44 -2.23
C LYS A 53 -13.66 0.82 -3.25
N ASP A 54 -14.70 1.56 -3.64
CA ASP A 54 -15.65 1.12 -4.66
C ASP A 54 -14.94 0.99 -6.02
N SER A 55 -14.12 1.98 -6.40
CA SER A 55 -13.30 1.92 -7.62
C SER A 55 -12.34 0.73 -7.62
N LEU A 56 -11.69 0.46 -6.47
CA LEU A 56 -10.79 -0.67 -6.31
C LEU A 56 -11.54 -2.01 -6.44
N PHE A 57 -12.73 -2.09 -5.84
CA PHE A 57 -13.60 -3.26 -5.95
C PHE A 57 -14.06 -3.50 -7.40
N GLU A 58 -14.45 -2.46 -8.13
CA GLU A 58 -14.85 -2.56 -9.54
C GLU A 58 -13.70 -3.07 -10.42
N LEU A 59 -12.46 -2.66 -10.16
CA LEU A 59 -11.28 -3.11 -10.89
C LEU A 59 -10.91 -4.57 -10.61
N ILE A 60 -11.04 -5.01 -9.37
CA ILE A 60 -10.62 -6.35 -8.93
C ILE A 60 -11.73 -7.39 -9.15
N GLY A 61 -12.99 -7.00 -8.99
CA GLY A 61 -14.17 -7.83 -9.19
C GLY A 61 -14.36 -8.94 -8.15
N SER A 62 -13.62 -8.90 -7.03
CA SER A 62 -13.67 -9.92 -5.98
C SER A 62 -13.49 -9.27 -4.60
N PRO A 63 -14.42 -9.44 -3.66
CA PRO A 63 -14.32 -8.83 -2.33
C PRO A 63 -13.07 -9.28 -1.57
N GLU A 64 -12.80 -10.60 -1.56
CA GLU A 64 -11.66 -11.18 -0.83
C GLU A 64 -10.33 -10.63 -1.35
N LYS A 65 -10.16 -10.57 -2.67
CA LYS A 65 -8.96 -10.01 -3.28
C LYS A 65 -8.88 -8.51 -3.05
N THR A 66 -10.00 -7.79 -3.10
CA THR A 66 -10.02 -6.34 -2.85
C THR A 66 -9.46 -6.02 -1.48
N ASP A 67 -9.78 -6.85 -0.49
CA ASP A 67 -9.26 -6.75 0.88
C ASP A 67 -7.72 -6.88 0.94
N ASP A 68 -7.14 -7.82 0.18
CA ASP A 68 -5.68 -8.01 0.13
C ASP A 68 -4.96 -6.83 -0.52
N PHE A 69 -5.55 -6.26 -1.58
CA PHE A 69 -5.03 -5.06 -2.23
C PHE A 69 -5.16 -3.85 -1.30
N TYR A 70 -6.30 -3.70 -0.63
CA TYR A 70 -6.51 -2.63 0.32
C TYR A 70 -5.52 -2.69 1.48
N LYS A 71 -5.27 -3.88 2.06
CA LYS A 71 -4.25 -4.08 3.10
C LYS A 71 -2.87 -3.66 2.61
N ALA A 72 -2.49 -4.03 1.39
CA ALA A 72 -1.19 -3.62 0.82
C ALA A 72 -1.07 -2.09 0.69
N LEU A 73 -2.15 -1.40 0.30
CA LEU A 73 -2.19 0.07 0.25
C LEU A 73 -2.07 0.71 1.62
N CYS A 74 -2.78 0.18 2.62
CA CYS A 74 -2.67 0.64 4.01
C CYS A 74 -1.23 0.48 4.51
N SER A 75 -0.60 -0.68 4.29
CA SER A 75 0.81 -0.90 4.67
C SER A 75 1.75 0.12 4.01
N TYR A 76 1.49 0.50 2.76
CA TYR A 76 2.27 1.54 2.08
C TYR A 76 2.05 2.93 2.69
N MET A 77 0.81 3.28 3.05
CA MET A 77 0.52 4.55 3.72
C MET A 77 1.14 4.66 5.11
N ASP A 78 1.15 3.56 5.85
CA ASP A 78 1.83 3.48 7.14
C ASP A 78 3.33 3.70 6.98
N PHE A 79 3.94 3.08 5.97
CA PHE A 79 5.32 3.35 5.58
C PHE A 79 5.55 4.84 5.29
N CYS A 80 4.75 5.45 4.40
CA CYS A 80 4.86 6.87 4.07
C CYS A 80 4.70 7.78 5.31
N SER A 81 3.83 7.41 6.24
CA SER A 81 3.61 8.15 7.48
C SER A 81 4.79 8.00 8.45
N SER A 82 5.37 6.80 8.54
CA SER A 82 6.55 6.54 9.39
C SER A 82 7.79 7.34 8.94
N GLN A 83 7.93 7.61 7.64
CA GLN A 83 9.01 8.45 7.10
C GLN A 83 8.85 9.94 7.44
N LYS A 84 7.64 10.41 7.73
CA LYS A 84 7.36 11.83 8.04
C LYS A 84 7.65 12.21 9.49
N THR A 85 7.86 11.24 10.37
CA THR A 85 8.32 11.48 11.75
C THR A 85 9.84 11.46 11.81
N PRO A 86 10.53 12.62 11.94
CA PRO A 86 11.94 12.61 12.28
C PRO A 86 12.05 12.06 13.71
N HIS A 87 12.85 11.00 13.89
CA HIS A 87 13.37 10.63 15.20
C HIS A 87 14.03 11.88 15.82
N LYS A 88 13.33 12.53 16.76
CA LYS A 88 13.98 13.39 17.75
C LYS A 88 14.92 12.48 18.55
N LYS A 89 16.20 12.52 18.20
CA LYS A 89 17.28 12.15 19.10
C LYS A 89 17.33 13.13 20.27
#